data_AF-A0A957DTC0-F1
#
_entry.id   AF-A0A957DTC0-F1
#
_cell.length_a   1.000
_cell.length_b   1.000
_cell.length_c   1.000
_cell.angle_alpha   90.00
_cell.angle_beta   90.00
_cell.angle_gamma   90.00
#
_symmetry.space_group_name_H-M   'P 1'
#
loop_
_entity.id
_entity.type
_entity.pdbx_description
1 polymer ?
#
loop_
_entity_poly.entity_id
_entity_poly.type
_entity_poly.pdbx_seq_one_letter_code
_entity_poly.pdbx_strand_id
1 'polypeptide(L)'
;MMQSYPLPNLKKLPKSMPNDGAISMALEEGVPVFRASTQVQERIQTLLIHQQEDQLTSDEVEELDRYEEIDDYLSHLNRVVRNLLQSQNKK
;
A
#
# COMPACT_ATOMS: atom_id res chain seq x y z
N MET A 1 -18.04 -19.74 -12.11
CA MET A 1 -17.66 -19.74 -10.69
C MET A 1 -17.08 -18.38 -10.35
N MET A 2 -17.66 -17.67 -9.37
CA MET A 2 -17.09 -16.42 -8.87
C MET A 2 -15.83 -16.81 -8.08
N GLN A 3 -14.64 -16.53 -8.61
CA GLN A 3 -13.42 -16.75 -7.84
C GLN A 3 -13.43 -15.75 -6.68
N SER A 4 -13.60 -16.26 -5.47
CA SER A 4 -13.42 -15.48 -4.25
C SER A 4 -11.92 -15.36 -4.01
N TYR A 5 -11.39 -14.14 -4.15
CA TYR A 5 -10.04 -13.83 -3.72
C TYR A 5 -10.12 -13.42 -2.25
N PRO A 6 -9.58 -14.22 -1.31
CA PRO A 6 -9.55 -13.81 0.09
C PRO A 6 -8.79 -12.49 0.19
N LEU A 7 -9.42 -11.48 0.77
CA LEU A 7 -8.79 -10.20 1.03
C LEU A 7 -7.91 -10.36 2.28
N PRO A 8 -6.64 -9.92 2.24
CA PRO A 8 -5.80 -9.88 3.43
C PRO A 8 -6.45 -8.96 4.48
N ASN A 9 -6.30 -9.30 5.74
CA ASN A 9 -6.84 -8.50 6.84
C ASN A 9 -5.84 -7.42 7.24
N LEU A 10 -6.26 -6.16 7.20
CA LEU A 10 -5.47 -5.02 7.64
C LEU A 10 -5.76 -4.76 9.12
N LYS A 11 -4.76 -4.98 9.98
CA LYS A 11 -4.93 -4.93 11.43
C LYS A 11 -5.17 -3.51 11.93
N LYS A 12 -4.35 -2.56 11.47
CA LYS A 12 -4.41 -1.15 11.87
C LYS A 12 -3.80 -0.26 10.78
N LEU A 13 -4.22 1.00 10.76
CA LEU A 13 -3.58 2.04 9.97
C LEU A 13 -2.51 2.77 10.82
N PRO A 14 -1.41 3.25 10.20
CA PRO A 14 -0.48 4.16 10.85
C PRO A 14 -1.23 5.41 11.35
N LYS A 15 -0.93 5.86 12.57
CA LYS A 15 -1.55 7.07 13.14
C LYS A 15 -1.25 8.33 12.35
N SER A 16 -0.10 8.35 11.69
CA SER A 16 0.38 9.41 10.80
C SER A 16 -0.24 9.38 9.41
N MET A 17 -1.00 8.33 9.07
CA MET A 17 -1.64 8.22 7.76
C MET A 17 -2.71 9.31 7.60
N PRO A 18 -2.65 10.11 6.53
CA PRO A 18 -3.69 11.11 6.27
C PRO A 18 -5.07 10.46 6.09
N ASN A 19 -6.12 11.11 6.63
CA ASN A 19 -7.49 10.64 6.41
C ASN A 19 -7.98 10.88 4.97
N ASP A 20 -7.42 11.89 4.29
CA ASP A 20 -7.73 12.22 2.91
C ASP A 20 -6.44 12.23 2.08
N GLY A 21 -6.54 11.81 0.81
CA GLY A 21 -5.42 11.80 -0.13
C GLY A 21 -4.26 10.86 0.23
N ALA A 22 -4.46 9.86 1.10
CA ALA A 22 -3.38 8.94 1.49
C ALA A 22 -3.03 7.88 0.43
N ILE A 23 -3.96 7.59 -0.49
CA ILE A 23 -3.76 6.66 -1.58
C ILE A 23 -3.86 7.42 -2.90
N SER A 24 -2.89 7.19 -3.79
CA SER A 24 -2.92 7.63 -5.17
C SER A 24 -3.36 6.49 -6.10
N MET A 25 -4.05 6.84 -7.18
CA MET A 25 -4.44 5.91 -8.23
C MET A 25 -3.95 6.46 -9.57
N ALA A 26 -3.25 5.62 -10.33
CA ALA A 26 -2.78 5.92 -11.67
C ALA A 26 -3.23 4.85 -12.65
N LEU A 27 -3.30 5.18 -13.94
CA LEU A 27 -3.55 4.20 -15.00
C LEU A 27 -2.22 3.83 -15.65
N GLU A 28 -1.79 2.58 -15.52
CA GLU A 28 -0.56 2.07 -16.14
C GLU A 28 -0.92 0.91 -17.06
N GLU A 29 -0.59 1.04 -18.35
CA GLU A 29 -0.89 0.02 -19.38
C GLU A 29 -2.37 -0.41 -19.41
N GLY A 30 -3.28 0.52 -19.12
CA GLY A 30 -4.73 0.26 -19.07
C GLY A 30 -5.21 -0.48 -17.81
N VAL A 31 -4.35 -0.64 -16.80
CA VAL A 31 -4.69 -1.22 -15.50
C VAL A 31 -4.60 -0.13 -14.42
N PRO A 32 -5.63 0.06 -13.56
CA PRO A 32 -5.51 0.97 -12.45
C PRO A 32 -4.54 0.41 -11.42
N VAL A 33 -3.58 1.24 -10.99
CA VAL A 33 -2.55 0.95 -10.01
C VAL A 33 -2.74 1.89 -8.82
N PHE A 34 -2.88 1.30 -7.64
CA PHE A 34 -3.03 1.99 -6.36
C PHE A 34 -1.71 1.99 -5.63
N ARG A 35 -1.32 3.14 -5.08
CA ARG A 35 -0.08 3.32 -4.32
C ARG A 35 -0.33 4.25 -3.15
N ALA A 36 0.55 4.24 -2.15
CA ALA A 36 0.62 5.34 -1.20
C ALA A 36 0.76 6.68 -1.95
N SER A 37 0.16 7.75 -1.44
CA SER A 37 0.33 9.08 -2.03
C SER A 37 1.75 9.60 -1.82
N THR A 38 2.14 10.62 -2.58
CA THR A 38 3.47 11.22 -2.47
C THR A 38 3.79 11.67 -1.05
N GLN A 39 2.82 12.27 -0.35
CA GLN A 39 2.99 12.67 1.06
C GLN A 39 3.29 11.47 1.97
N VAL A 40 2.60 10.35 1.77
CA VAL A 40 2.84 9.12 2.54
C VAL A 40 4.19 8.51 2.17
N GLN A 41 4.55 8.49 0.89
CA GLN A 41 5.85 8.01 0.41
C GLN A 41 7.01 8.84 0.96
N GLU A 42 6.86 10.17 1.05
CA GLU A 42 7.83 11.06 1.68
C GLU A 42 8.01 10.74 3.17
N ARG A 43 6.91 10.53 3.91
CA ARG A 43 6.98 10.12 5.32
C ARG A 43 7.70 8.79 5.49
N ILE A 44 7.39 7.78 4.68
CA ILE A 44 8.07 6.49 4.70
C ILE A 44 9.57 6.68 4.44
N GLN A 45 9.96 7.50 3.46
CA GLN A 45 11.37 7.78 3.19
C GLN A 45 12.07 8.45 4.37
N THR A 46 11.44 9.42 5.04
CA THR A 46 12.00 10.02 6.27
C THR A 46 12.25 8.97 7.35
N LEU A 47 11.29 8.08 7.57
CA LEU A 47 11.41 7.01 8.56
C LEU A 47 12.53 6.02 8.22
N LEU A 48 12.69 5.68 6.94
CA LEU A 48 13.79 4.81 6.47
C LEU A 48 15.16 5.47 6.64
N ILE A 49 15.25 6.78 6.46
CA ILE A 49 16.48 7.55 6.76
C ILE A 49 16.77 7.49 8.26
N HIS A 50 15.78 7.75 9.11
CA HIS A 50 15.94 7.64 10.57
C HIS A 50 16.35 6.22 10.99
N GLN A 51 15.85 5.18 10.29
CA GLN A 51 16.26 3.80 10.52
C GLN A 51 17.75 3.59 10.24
N GLN A 52 18.22 4.11 9.10
CA GLN A 52 19.61 3.98 8.69
C GLN A 52 20.57 4.73 9.63
N GLU A 53 20.10 5.80 10.25
CA GLU A 53 20.86 6.62 11.20
C GLU A 53 20.77 6.11 12.65
N ASP A 54 20.08 4.99 12.91
CA ASP A 54 19.78 4.45 14.25
C ASP A 54 19.03 5.46 15.16
N GLN A 55 18.21 6.31 14.56
CA GLN A 55 17.45 7.38 15.24
C GLN A 55 15.95 7.10 15.37
N LEU A 56 15.48 5.92 14.96
CA LEU A 56 14.08 5.55 15.10
C LEU A 56 13.65 5.47 16.56
N THR A 57 12.59 6.19 16.88
CA THR A 57 11.85 5.97 18.12
C THR A 57 11.00 4.69 18.04
N SER A 58 10.59 4.14 19.19
CA SER A 58 9.71 2.96 19.22
C SER A 58 8.39 3.20 18.49
N ASP A 59 7.86 4.41 18.53
CA ASP A 59 6.62 4.77 17.84
C ASP A 59 6.82 4.79 16.32
N GLU A 60 7.98 5.25 15.85
CA GLU A 60 8.32 5.27 14.43
C GLU A 60 8.64 3.88 13.87
N VAL A 61 9.17 2.97 14.69
CA VAL A 61 9.29 1.54 14.32
C VAL A 61 7.89 0.96 14.09
N GLU A 62 6.96 1.16 15.02
CA GLU A 62 5.58 0.69 14.83
C GLU A 62 4.93 1.37 13.60
N GLU A 63 5.23 2.64 13.36
CA GLU A 63 4.75 3.37 12.18
C GLU A 63 5.22 2.71 10.87
N LEU A 64 6.51 2.38 10.76
CA LEU A 64 7.07 1.68 9.60
C LEU A 64 6.44 0.30 9.39
N ASP A 65 6.31 -0.49 10.45
CA ASP A 65 5.66 -1.81 10.39
C ASP A 65 4.23 -1.72 9.85
N ARG A 66 3.50 -0.64 10.17
CA ARG A 66 2.14 -0.41 9.65
C ARG A 66 2.12 0.07 8.21
N TYR A 67 3.12 0.84 7.80
CA TYR A 67 3.25 1.22 6.39
C TYR A 67 3.60 0.03 5.50
N GLU A 68 4.41 -0.91 5.99
CA GLU A 68 4.69 -2.18 5.30
C GLU A 68 3.39 -3.00 5.10
N GLU A 69 2.56 -3.10 6.14
CA GLU A 69 1.27 -3.81 6.06
C GLU A 69 0.33 -3.20 5.00
N ILE A 70 0.36 -1.88 4.84
CA ILE A 70 -0.41 -1.18 3.79
C ILE A 70 0.18 -1.44 2.40
N ASP A 71 1.50 -1.40 2.24
CA ASP A 71 2.14 -1.65 0.95
C ASP A 71 1.84 -3.06 0.43
N ASP A 72 1.90 -4.06 1.31
CA ASP A 72 1.49 -5.44 1.02
C ASP A 72 0.02 -5.51 0.58
N TYR A 73 -0.86 -4.79 1.29
CA TYR A 73 -2.29 -4.75 0.97
C TYR A 73 -2.54 -4.14 -0.42
N LEU A 74 -1.89 -3.01 -0.74
CA LEU A 74 -2.01 -2.34 -2.04
C LEU A 74 -1.44 -3.21 -3.16
N SER A 75 -0.32 -3.88 -2.92
CA SER A 75 0.29 -4.83 -3.85
C SER A 75 -0.65 -6.00 -4.16
N HIS A 76 -1.33 -6.56 -3.16
CA HIS A 76 -2.35 -7.59 -3.36
C HIS A 76 -3.54 -7.06 -4.17
N LEU A 77 -4.05 -5.87 -3.82
CA LEU A 77 -5.18 -5.26 -4.52
C LEU A 77 -4.84 -5.01 -6.00
N ASN A 78 -3.64 -4.50 -6.30
CA ASN A 78 -3.13 -4.32 -7.65
C ASN A 78 -3.07 -5.66 -8.41
N ARG A 79 -2.61 -6.73 -7.77
CA ARG A 79 -2.56 -8.08 -8.35
C ARG A 79 -3.96 -8.61 -8.66
N VAL A 80 -4.91 -8.48 -7.74
CA VAL A 80 -6.31 -8.91 -7.94
C VAL A 80 -6.93 -8.17 -9.12
N VAL A 81 -6.80 -6.84 -9.16
CA VAL A 81 -7.33 -6.01 -10.24
C VAL A 81 -6.73 -6.42 -11.59
N ARG A 82 -5.40 -6.54 -11.69
CA ARG A 82 -4.71 -6.99 -12.90
C ARG A 82 -5.22 -8.35 -13.36
N ASN A 83 -5.33 -9.32 -12.45
CA ASN A 83 -5.76 -10.68 -12.77
C ASN A 83 -7.22 -10.73 -13.25
N LEU A 84 -8.10 -9.94 -12.63
CA LEU A 84 -9.51 -9.82 -13.02
C LEU A 84 -9.66 -9.23 -14.43
N LEU A 85 -8.91 -8.18 -14.75
CA LEU A 85 -8.93 -7.57 -16.09
C LEU A 85 -8.38 -8.53 -17.14
N GLN A 86 -7.27 -9.23 -16.85
CA GLN A 86 -6.72 -10.24 -17.75
C GLN A 86 -7.68 -11.42 -17.98
N SER A 87 -8.43 -11.82 -16.95
CA SER A 87 -9.42 -12.91 -17.07
C SER A 87 -10.63 -12.50 -17.91
N GLN A 88 -10.99 -11.22 -17.92
CA GLN A 88 -12.03 -10.67 -18.80
C GLN A 88 -11.55 -10.59 -20.26
N ASN A 89 -10.31 -10.17 -20.49
CA ASN A 89 -9.75 -10.06 -21.84
C ASN A 89 -9.43 -11.41 -22.52
N LYS A 90 -9.43 -12.51 -21.77
CA LYS A 90 -9.26 -13.89 -22.29
C LYS A 90 -10.58 -14.58 -22.65
N LYS A 91 -11.72 -13.92 -22.48
CA LYS A 91 -13.03 -14.37 -22.96
C LYS A 91 -13.42 -13.64 -24.22
#